data_AF-A0A3A4VMP0-F1
#
_entry.id   AF-A0A3A4VMP0-F1
#
_cell.length_a   1.000
_cell.length_b   1.000
_cell.length_c   1.000
_cell.angle_alpha   90.00
_cell.angle_beta   90.00
_cell.angle_gamma   90.00
#
_symmetry.space_group_name_H-M   'P 1'
#
loop_
_entity.id
_entity.type
_entity.pdbx_description
1 polymer ?
#
loop_
_entity_poly.entity_id
_entity_poly.type
_entity_poly.pdbx_seq_one_letter_code
_entity_poly.pdbx_strand_id
1 'polypeptide(L)'
;PYAFSLDTTTLANGAHTISARARDAAGNTGVAALVNVTVTNTAPDPSNLILNPSLETLGTDGNPEHWFSNAFGQNDAVFSYPVAGFNGASAARVDITTHTDGDAKWYFADVPVTPGETYTLSHAYRSNTTTNITIVYTMSVGEPLYVWLQDAPAATDWTRTSSVFVVPDGATSMTFLHILHSAGWLEVDDFSLASGNLNQFARPMISYTFDDGWLTHYTQALPILEAAGATGVFYIMSQPTQQAESNELIANPSLEDAGTGGDPVNWFRGGWGTNTRTHTYPVAGIDGAHGARVEITAYTSGDAKWYFGDVPVTPGDNYTFSDRYQADIPSEVITRYAMTDGTHQYGHLNTLAPTNGAWNIYTKDIVIPAGTESMTIFHLIAGVGSLTVDQFSLRDGKESELYINPSQALALQSTGHEIGAHTRTHADLTTLTPAERQNEIVGSRTELLAMGVGSIETIAYPFGAYNDAVLADTQAAGYAAGRGVERGNNTTGTNKYTLRVQQVARTTTMADIQGWVTDAISNNAWLILMFHQIDHDPANTFGNSPELLQEIMAYVNAANIDIVTITQGLALMNL
;
A
#
# COMPACT_ATOMS: atom_id res chain seq x y z
N PRO A 1 2.16 -36.49 54.52
CA PRO A 1 2.17 -35.78 53.22
C PRO A 1 0.74 -35.40 52.81
N TYR A 2 0.47 -34.12 52.59
CA TYR A 2 -0.78 -33.65 52.00
C TYR A 2 -0.65 -33.71 50.48
N ALA A 3 -1.70 -34.14 49.78
CA ALA A 3 -1.79 -34.11 48.33
C ALA A 3 -3.01 -33.27 47.93
N PHE A 4 -2.84 -32.42 46.92
CA PHE A 4 -3.90 -31.61 46.33
C PHE A 4 -3.89 -31.87 44.82
N SER A 5 -5.06 -32.15 44.25
CA SER A 5 -5.23 -32.32 42.81
C SER A 5 -5.75 -31.00 42.23
N LEU A 6 -5.03 -30.45 41.27
CA LEU A 6 -5.38 -29.22 40.55
C LEU A 6 -5.92 -29.61 39.17
N ASP A 7 -7.15 -29.21 38.87
CA ASP A 7 -7.73 -29.35 37.52
C ASP A 7 -7.26 -28.18 36.64
N THR A 8 -6.27 -28.45 35.79
CA THR A 8 -5.63 -27.43 34.94
C THR A 8 -6.54 -26.96 33.81
N THR A 9 -7.61 -27.69 33.47
CA THR A 9 -8.57 -27.30 32.41
C THR A 9 -9.38 -26.05 32.78
N THR A 10 -9.37 -25.69 34.07
CA THR A 10 -10.07 -24.51 34.60
C THR A 10 -9.22 -23.24 34.63
N LEU A 11 -7.91 -23.36 34.34
CA LEU A 11 -6.97 -22.22 34.33
C LEU A 11 -6.88 -21.63 32.92
N ALA A 12 -6.65 -20.32 32.81
CA ALA A 12 -6.38 -19.69 31.53
C ALA A 12 -5.05 -20.19 30.93
N ASN A 13 -4.92 -20.21 29.61
CA ASN A 13 -3.63 -20.50 28.96
C ASN A 13 -2.57 -19.48 29.39
N GLY A 14 -1.33 -19.93 29.58
CA GLY A 14 -0.20 -19.08 29.95
C GLY A 14 0.44 -19.45 31.29
N ALA A 15 1.29 -18.55 31.80
CA ALA A 15 2.11 -18.79 32.98
C ALA A 15 1.32 -18.65 34.30
N HIS A 16 1.48 -19.63 35.18
CA HIS A 16 0.93 -19.68 36.54
C HIS A 16 2.04 -19.96 37.55
N THR A 17 1.77 -19.65 38.82
CA THR A 17 2.67 -19.98 39.92
C THR A 17 1.95 -20.78 40.99
N ILE A 18 2.58 -21.85 41.48
CA ILE A 18 2.08 -22.72 42.54
C ILE A 18 2.98 -22.57 43.76
N SER A 19 2.38 -22.42 44.94
CA SER A 19 3.08 -22.50 46.24
C SER A 19 2.18 -23.18 47.27
N ALA A 20 2.79 -23.75 48.31
CA ALA A 20 2.10 -24.36 49.43
C ALA A 20 2.39 -23.58 50.72
N ARG A 21 1.36 -23.33 51.53
CA ARG A 21 1.49 -22.74 52.87
C ARG A 21 0.99 -23.72 53.93
N ALA A 22 1.82 -23.98 54.93
CA ALA A 22 1.42 -24.76 56.11
C ALA A 22 1.27 -23.84 57.33
N ARG A 23 0.31 -24.15 58.20
CA ARG A 23 0.11 -23.51 59.51
C ARG A 23 0.10 -24.55 60.62
N ASP A 24 0.79 -24.31 61.72
CA ASP A 24 0.73 -25.17 62.91
C ASP A 24 -0.41 -24.78 63.87
N ALA A 25 -0.65 -25.60 64.90
CA ALA A 25 -1.70 -25.35 65.89
C ALA A 25 -1.44 -24.10 66.76
N ALA A 26 -0.21 -23.60 66.80
CA ALA A 26 0.17 -22.35 67.50
C ALA A 26 0.00 -21.12 66.61
N GLY A 27 -0.37 -21.29 65.33
CA GLY A 27 -0.60 -20.22 64.38
C GLY A 27 0.63 -19.82 63.56
N ASN A 28 1.78 -20.47 63.73
CA ASN A 28 2.97 -20.20 62.92
C ASN A 28 2.76 -20.67 61.48
N THR A 29 3.33 -19.98 60.49
CA THR A 29 3.20 -20.37 59.08
C THR A 29 4.53 -20.45 58.34
N GLY A 30 4.70 -21.50 57.55
CA GLY A 30 5.77 -21.65 56.56
C GLY A 30 5.20 -21.64 55.15
N VAL A 31 5.91 -21.03 54.21
CA VAL A 31 5.53 -20.92 52.78
C VAL A 31 6.63 -21.56 51.94
N ALA A 32 6.26 -22.46 51.03
CA ALA A 32 7.19 -23.07 50.08
C ALA A 32 7.54 -22.10 48.96
N ALA A 33 8.71 -22.28 48.34
CA ALA A 33 9.12 -21.52 47.16
C ALA A 33 8.07 -21.65 46.04
N LEU A 34 7.98 -20.62 45.20
CA LEU A 34 7.11 -20.64 44.03
C LEU A 34 7.63 -21.63 42.99
N VAL A 35 6.72 -22.38 42.38
CA VAL A 35 6.96 -23.22 41.22
C VAL A 35 6.19 -22.62 40.05
N ASN A 36 6.89 -22.28 38.97
CA ASN A 36 6.25 -21.79 37.75
C ASN A 36 5.72 -22.99 36.96
N VAL A 37 4.48 -22.90 36.48
CA VAL A 37 3.86 -23.88 35.58
C VAL A 37 3.15 -23.15 34.46
N THR A 38 3.20 -23.65 33.25
CA THR A 38 2.43 -23.11 32.12
C THR A 38 1.26 -24.03 31.84
N VAL A 39 0.07 -23.45 31.68
CA VAL A 39 -1.15 -24.20 31.32
C VAL A 39 -1.44 -23.97 29.85
N THR A 40 -1.72 -25.05 29.12
CA THR A 40 -2.20 -25.02 27.74
C THR A 40 -3.39 -25.97 27.61
N ASN A 41 -4.58 -25.40 27.44
CA ASN A 41 -5.85 -26.11 27.30
C ASN A 41 -6.33 -26.21 25.84
N THR A 42 -5.45 -25.90 24.87
CA THR A 42 -5.74 -26.10 23.45
C THR A 42 -5.64 -27.59 23.13
N ALA A 43 -6.73 -28.22 22.72
CA ALA A 43 -6.69 -29.60 22.22
C ALA A 43 -5.80 -29.67 20.96
N PRO A 44 -5.07 -30.77 20.71
CA PRO A 44 -4.40 -30.96 19.42
C PRO A 44 -5.46 -30.84 18.33
N ASP A 45 -5.19 -30.02 17.33
CA ASP A 45 -6.03 -29.90 16.15
C ASP A 45 -6.14 -31.29 15.50
N PRO A 46 -7.34 -31.89 15.41
CA PRO A 46 -7.51 -33.21 14.81
C PRO A 46 -7.13 -33.24 13.32
N SER A 47 -6.88 -32.09 12.69
CA SER A 47 -6.37 -31.98 11.32
C SER A 47 -4.84 -31.96 11.22
N ASN A 48 -4.11 -31.81 12.33
CA ASN A 48 -2.65 -31.82 12.34
C ASN A 48 -2.14 -33.25 12.50
N LEU A 49 -1.38 -33.70 11.50
CA LEU A 49 -0.85 -35.06 11.42
C LEU A 49 0.43 -35.26 12.27
N ILE A 50 1.01 -34.17 12.79
CA ILE A 50 2.20 -34.21 13.65
C ILE A 50 1.78 -34.44 15.10
N LEU A 51 2.47 -35.37 15.78
CA LEU A 51 2.32 -35.58 17.21
C LEU A 51 3.19 -34.61 18.02
N ASN A 52 2.65 -34.11 19.13
CA ASN A 52 3.29 -33.08 19.96
C ASN A 52 3.80 -31.86 19.15
N PRO A 53 2.96 -31.26 18.28
CA PRO A 53 3.41 -30.25 17.31
C PRO A 53 3.93 -28.95 17.94
N SER A 54 3.49 -28.61 19.14
CA SER A 54 3.94 -27.44 19.91
C SER A 54 5.08 -27.77 20.88
N LEU A 55 5.65 -28.98 20.81
CA LEU A 55 6.80 -29.39 21.62
C LEU A 55 6.62 -29.27 23.15
N GLU A 56 5.39 -29.24 23.67
CA GLU A 56 5.17 -29.00 25.11
C GLU A 56 5.23 -30.28 25.96
N THR A 57 5.16 -31.45 25.34
CA THR A 57 5.21 -32.73 26.04
C THR A 57 6.63 -33.28 26.04
N LEU A 58 7.22 -33.43 27.23
CA LEU A 58 8.54 -34.04 27.40
C LEU A 58 8.47 -35.56 27.25
N GLY A 59 9.29 -36.10 26.35
CA GLY A 59 9.51 -37.52 26.15
C GLY A 59 10.44 -38.15 27.19
N THR A 60 10.48 -39.48 27.24
CA THR A 60 11.26 -40.23 28.22
C THR A 60 12.78 -40.15 28.03
N ASP A 61 13.22 -39.75 26.85
CA ASP A 61 14.63 -39.61 26.45
C ASP A 61 15.19 -38.20 26.67
N GLY A 62 14.38 -37.28 27.21
CA GLY A 62 14.76 -35.89 27.45
C GLY A 62 14.45 -34.95 26.28
N ASN A 63 14.05 -35.48 25.12
CA ASN A 63 13.56 -34.71 23.97
C ASN A 63 12.05 -34.49 24.06
N PRO A 64 11.43 -33.65 23.21
CA PRO A 64 9.98 -33.63 23.10
C PRO A 64 9.45 -35.02 22.67
N GLU A 65 8.32 -35.44 23.23
CA GLU A 65 7.70 -36.73 22.88
C GLU A 65 7.42 -36.81 21.38
N HIS A 66 7.86 -37.88 20.70
CA HIS A 66 7.81 -38.08 19.24
C HIS A 66 8.76 -37.21 18.40
N TRP A 67 9.69 -36.50 19.03
CA TRP A 67 10.68 -35.67 18.36
C TRP A 67 12.09 -36.19 18.61
N PHE A 68 12.97 -35.90 17.65
CA PHE A 68 14.33 -36.39 17.61
C PHE A 68 15.26 -35.28 17.11
N SER A 69 16.54 -35.41 17.45
CA SER A 69 17.60 -34.51 17.00
C SER A 69 18.79 -35.30 16.49
N ASN A 70 19.44 -34.84 15.43
CA ASN A 70 20.72 -35.41 15.00
C ASN A 70 21.61 -34.38 14.29
N ALA A 71 22.90 -34.71 14.21
CA ALA A 71 23.89 -33.98 13.44
C ALA A 71 24.73 -34.94 12.58
N PHE A 72 25.21 -34.46 11.45
CA PHE A 72 26.12 -35.17 10.54
C PHE A 72 27.28 -34.24 10.13
N GLY A 73 28.43 -34.81 9.78
CA GLY A 73 29.62 -34.06 9.37
C GLY A 73 30.50 -33.58 10.53
N GLN A 74 31.38 -32.62 10.24
CA GLN A 74 32.33 -31.99 11.15
C GLN A 74 31.80 -30.64 11.62
N ASN A 75 31.00 -30.70 12.68
CA ASN A 75 30.50 -29.55 13.43
C ASN A 75 30.36 -29.91 14.92
N ASP A 76 30.22 -28.91 15.77
CA ASP A 76 30.09 -29.03 17.22
C ASP A 76 28.66 -28.82 17.73
N ALA A 77 27.67 -29.34 16.99
CA ALA A 77 26.26 -29.12 17.28
C ALA A 77 25.87 -29.46 18.74
N VAL A 78 25.18 -28.51 19.39
CA VAL A 78 24.60 -28.67 20.73
C VAL A 78 23.10 -28.52 20.65
N PHE A 79 22.36 -29.55 21.05
CA PHE A 79 20.89 -29.55 21.11
C PHE A 79 20.41 -29.17 22.50
N SER A 80 19.44 -28.27 22.59
CA SER A 80 18.84 -27.82 23.85
C SER A 80 17.32 -27.90 23.78
N TYR A 81 16.71 -28.52 24.78
CA TYR A 81 15.27 -28.55 24.99
C TYR A 81 14.97 -28.74 26.50
N PRO A 82 13.94 -28.07 27.05
CA PRO A 82 13.18 -26.99 26.41
C PRO A 82 13.96 -25.66 26.42
N VAL A 83 13.78 -24.86 25.36
CA VAL A 83 14.03 -23.41 25.38
C VAL A 83 12.68 -22.66 25.34
N ALA A 84 12.68 -21.33 25.46
CA ALA A 84 11.42 -20.56 25.47
C ALA A 84 10.66 -20.67 24.14
N GLY A 85 9.41 -21.15 24.20
CA GLY A 85 8.53 -21.41 23.05
C GLY A 85 7.91 -20.18 22.38
N PHE A 86 7.29 -20.40 21.22
CA PHE A 86 6.55 -19.42 20.42
C PHE A 86 5.15 -19.15 20.99
N ASN A 87 4.37 -20.22 21.22
CA ASN A 87 3.01 -20.14 21.74
C ASN A 87 2.81 -20.97 23.03
N GLY A 88 3.91 -21.38 23.66
CA GLY A 88 3.95 -22.14 24.90
C GLY A 88 5.27 -21.98 25.67
N ALA A 89 5.57 -22.94 26.55
CA ALA A 89 6.77 -22.88 27.40
C ALA A 89 8.01 -23.42 26.71
N SER A 90 7.86 -24.21 25.65
CA SER A 90 8.90 -25.12 25.16
C SER A 90 9.09 -24.98 23.66
N ALA A 91 10.33 -24.79 23.23
CA ALA A 91 10.79 -24.94 21.86
C ALA A 91 12.07 -25.77 21.83
N ALA A 92 12.48 -26.18 20.63
CA ALA A 92 13.70 -26.95 20.40
C ALA A 92 14.78 -26.06 19.77
N ARG A 93 16.00 -26.11 20.30
CA ARG A 93 17.16 -25.31 19.83
C ARG A 93 18.31 -26.19 19.38
N VAL A 94 19.05 -25.73 18.39
CA VAL A 94 20.38 -26.23 18.04
C VAL A 94 21.36 -25.08 17.84
N ASP A 95 22.57 -25.21 18.38
CA ASP A 95 23.67 -24.26 18.23
C ASP A 95 24.86 -24.95 17.55
N ILE A 96 25.51 -24.27 16.60
CA ILE A 96 26.80 -24.67 16.02
C ILE A 96 27.76 -23.48 16.17
N THR A 97 28.89 -23.68 16.83
CA THR A 97 29.95 -22.65 16.95
C THR A 97 31.08 -22.84 15.95
N THR A 98 31.42 -24.08 15.62
CA THR A 98 32.43 -24.43 14.61
C THR A 98 31.82 -25.37 13.57
N HIS A 99 31.93 -24.98 12.30
CA HIS A 99 31.35 -25.71 11.17
C HIS A 99 32.36 -25.83 10.05
N THR A 100 32.61 -27.05 9.59
CA THR A 100 33.41 -27.34 8.39
C THR A 100 32.52 -27.94 7.30
N ASP A 101 31.72 -28.95 7.64
CA ASP A 101 30.73 -29.56 6.76
C ASP A 101 29.57 -30.18 7.56
N GLY A 102 28.57 -30.67 6.82
CA GLY A 102 27.38 -31.30 7.37
C GLY A 102 26.39 -30.33 8.01
N ASP A 103 25.57 -30.84 8.92
CA ASP A 103 24.41 -30.14 9.44
C ASP A 103 23.95 -30.63 10.81
N ALA A 104 22.99 -29.90 11.40
CA ALA A 104 22.29 -30.28 12.62
C ALA A 104 20.80 -29.89 12.55
N LYS A 105 19.92 -30.74 13.08
CA LYS A 105 18.47 -30.63 12.86
C LYS A 105 17.62 -31.31 13.93
N TRP A 106 16.42 -30.78 14.09
CA TRP A 106 15.29 -31.41 14.79
C TRP A 106 14.29 -31.95 13.77
N TYR A 107 13.66 -33.08 14.09
CA TYR A 107 12.67 -33.76 13.25
C TYR A 107 11.68 -34.56 14.09
N PHE A 108 10.52 -34.86 13.51
CA PHE A 108 9.45 -35.63 14.19
C PHE A 108 9.36 -37.06 13.65
N ALA A 109 8.65 -37.92 14.39
CA ALA A 109 8.36 -39.29 13.97
C ALA A 109 7.61 -39.34 12.63
N ASP A 110 7.98 -40.27 11.75
CA ASP A 110 7.36 -40.44 10.43
C ASP A 110 5.84 -40.39 10.46
N VAL A 111 5.28 -39.50 9.64
CA VAL A 111 3.84 -39.31 9.45
C VAL A 111 3.42 -40.01 8.15
N PRO A 112 2.39 -40.87 8.17
CA PRO A 112 1.85 -41.48 6.95
C PRO A 112 1.34 -40.43 5.95
N VAL A 113 1.64 -40.61 4.67
CA VAL A 113 1.19 -39.73 3.58
C VAL A 113 0.75 -40.53 2.36
N THR A 114 -0.13 -39.95 1.54
CA THR A 114 -0.63 -40.57 0.31
C THR A 114 0.11 -40.04 -0.92
N PRO A 115 0.72 -40.88 -1.78
CA PRO A 115 1.30 -40.47 -3.06
C PRO A 115 0.32 -39.69 -3.93
N GLY A 116 0.80 -38.61 -4.55
CA GLY A 116 0.01 -37.74 -5.43
C GLY A 116 -0.90 -36.74 -4.71
N GLU A 117 -1.11 -36.88 -3.40
CA GLU A 117 -1.85 -35.89 -2.62
C GLU A 117 -0.98 -34.68 -2.28
N THR A 118 -1.63 -33.53 -2.17
CA THR A 118 -1.02 -32.28 -1.72
C THR A 118 -1.08 -32.19 -0.20
N TYR A 119 -0.01 -31.72 0.43
CA TYR A 119 0.05 -31.41 1.85
C TYR A 119 0.61 -30.01 2.06
N THR A 120 0.24 -29.40 3.18
CA THR A 120 0.80 -28.14 3.65
C THR A 120 1.52 -28.35 4.97
N LEU A 121 2.80 -28.02 5.00
CA LEU A 121 3.62 -27.95 6.20
C LEU A 121 3.73 -26.49 6.63
N SER A 122 3.65 -26.20 7.93
CA SER A 122 4.02 -24.90 8.50
C SER A 122 4.63 -25.06 9.88
N HIS A 123 5.44 -24.09 10.30
CA HIS A 123 5.98 -24.03 11.65
C HIS A 123 6.53 -22.64 11.97
N ALA A 124 6.74 -22.37 13.26
CA ALA A 124 7.46 -21.20 13.73
C ALA A 124 8.96 -21.50 13.83
N TYR A 125 9.80 -20.53 13.48
CA TYR A 125 11.24 -20.62 13.66
C TYR A 125 11.86 -19.27 13.98
N ARG A 126 13.08 -19.30 14.51
CA ARG A 126 14.01 -18.16 14.53
C ARG A 126 15.45 -18.66 14.43
N SER A 127 16.29 -17.87 13.78
CA SER A 127 17.69 -18.19 13.53
C SER A 127 18.50 -16.92 13.28
N ASN A 128 19.79 -16.92 13.63
CA ASN A 128 20.70 -15.83 13.27
C ASN A 128 21.41 -16.02 11.92
N THR A 129 21.13 -17.12 11.22
CA THR A 129 21.68 -17.45 9.90
C THR A 129 20.60 -18.05 9.01
N THR A 130 20.84 -18.10 7.71
CA THR A 130 19.97 -18.82 6.78
C THR A 130 20.00 -20.31 7.10
N THR A 131 18.84 -20.94 7.04
CA THR A 131 18.61 -22.36 7.34
C THR A 131 17.86 -23.02 6.20
N ASN A 132 17.74 -24.35 6.23
CA ASN A 132 17.10 -25.08 5.17
C ASN A 132 15.92 -25.95 5.65
N ILE A 133 14.87 -26.03 4.85
CA ILE A 133 13.67 -26.85 5.07
C ILE A 133 13.69 -28.00 4.06
N THR A 134 13.79 -29.22 4.55
CA THR A 134 13.84 -30.45 3.75
C THR A 134 12.81 -31.47 4.25
N ILE A 135 12.15 -32.15 3.32
CA ILE A 135 11.31 -33.32 3.61
C ILE A 135 12.10 -34.59 3.30
N VAL A 136 11.95 -35.60 4.16
CA VAL A 136 12.45 -36.95 3.89
C VAL A 136 11.24 -37.87 3.75
N TYR A 137 11.10 -38.49 2.59
CA TYR A 137 10.09 -39.51 2.34
C TYR A 137 10.66 -40.89 2.57
N THR A 138 9.97 -41.68 3.38
CA THR A 138 10.16 -43.13 3.40
C THR A 138 9.46 -43.71 2.18
N MET A 139 10.22 -44.39 1.33
CA MET A 139 9.71 -44.98 0.09
C MET A 139 9.31 -46.44 0.31
N SER A 140 8.28 -46.89 -0.41
CA SER A 140 7.81 -48.28 -0.41
C SER A 140 8.88 -49.28 -0.85
N VAL A 141 9.86 -48.83 -1.64
CA VAL A 141 11.02 -49.59 -2.12
C VAL A 141 12.22 -48.64 -2.22
N GLY A 142 13.40 -49.08 -1.77
CA GLY A 142 14.65 -48.33 -1.93
C GLY A 142 15.02 -47.48 -0.72
N GLU A 143 15.95 -46.55 -0.94
CA GLU A 143 16.42 -45.60 0.08
C GLU A 143 15.43 -44.44 0.26
N PRO A 144 15.43 -43.77 1.43
CA PRO A 144 14.62 -42.57 1.65
C PRO A 144 14.94 -41.46 0.63
N LEU A 145 13.91 -40.75 0.19
CA LEU A 145 14.03 -39.64 -0.75
C LEU A 145 14.07 -38.30 -0.01
N TYR A 146 15.14 -37.53 -0.20
CA TYR A 146 15.31 -36.20 0.37
C TYR A 146 14.87 -35.15 -0.65
N VAL A 147 13.96 -34.26 -0.25
CA VAL A 147 13.44 -33.19 -1.09
C VAL A 147 13.66 -31.86 -0.38
N TRP A 148 14.55 -31.05 -0.95
CA TRP A 148 14.73 -29.65 -0.56
C TRP A 148 13.47 -28.86 -0.93
N LEU A 149 12.85 -28.19 0.04
CA LEU A 149 11.67 -27.37 -0.21
C LEU A 149 12.04 -25.90 -0.44
N GLN A 150 12.76 -25.32 0.50
CA GLN A 150 13.10 -23.89 0.50
C GLN A 150 14.20 -23.57 1.51
N ASP A 151 14.83 -22.42 1.32
CA ASP A 151 15.65 -21.78 2.35
C ASP A 151 14.77 -20.90 3.26
N ALA A 152 15.11 -20.87 4.54
CA ALA A 152 14.49 -20.04 5.55
C ALA A 152 15.49 -18.96 5.98
N PRO A 153 15.23 -17.67 5.68
CA PRO A 153 16.16 -16.58 5.98
C PRO A 153 16.39 -16.41 7.49
N ALA A 154 17.51 -15.81 7.87
CA ALA A 154 17.76 -15.42 9.26
C ALA A 154 16.63 -14.52 9.78
N ALA A 155 16.11 -14.84 10.97
CA ALA A 155 15.06 -14.09 11.65
C ALA A 155 15.29 -14.25 13.16
N THR A 156 15.67 -13.18 13.86
CA THR A 156 15.97 -13.27 15.31
C THR A 156 14.71 -13.26 16.17
N ASP A 157 13.64 -12.65 15.66
CA ASP A 157 12.28 -12.78 16.18
C ASP A 157 11.60 -14.04 15.61
N TRP A 158 10.65 -14.59 16.35
CA TRP A 158 9.85 -15.71 15.88
C TRP A 158 9.08 -15.34 14.61
N THR A 159 9.27 -16.12 13.56
CA THR A 159 8.53 -15.99 12.30
C THR A 159 7.92 -17.33 11.89
N ARG A 160 6.86 -17.30 11.08
CA ARG A 160 6.26 -18.51 10.53
C ARG A 160 6.70 -18.74 9.10
N THR A 161 6.80 -20.01 8.74
CA THR A 161 7.01 -20.44 7.37
C THR A 161 6.01 -21.52 7.00
N SER A 162 5.70 -21.62 5.71
CA SER A 162 4.83 -22.67 5.18
C SER A 162 5.25 -23.11 3.78
N SER A 163 5.04 -24.38 3.47
CA SER A 163 5.32 -24.98 2.17
C SER A 163 4.19 -25.92 1.77
N VAL A 164 3.79 -25.84 0.51
CA VAL A 164 2.84 -26.76 -0.12
C VAL A 164 3.64 -27.68 -1.04
N PHE A 165 3.40 -28.98 -0.94
CA PHE A 165 4.12 -29.97 -1.74
C PHE A 165 3.19 -31.12 -2.13
N VAL A 166 3.53 -31.77 -3.24
CA VAL A 166 2.86 -33.00 -3.69
C VAL A 166 3.73 -34.18 -3.29
N VAL A 167 3.13 -35.18 -2.65
CA VAL A 167 3.84 -36.38 -2.20
C VAL A 167 4.26 -37.18 -3.44
N PRO A 168 5.54 -37.55 -3.58
CA PRO A 168 6.04 -38.26 -4.74
C PRO A 168 5.51 -39.69 -4.81
N ASP A 169 5.45 -40.24 -6.02
CA ASP A 169 5.03 -41.62 -6.26
C ASP A 169 5.86 -42.62 -5.44
N GLY A 170 5.17 -43.52 -4.74
CA GLY A 170 5.80 -44.58 -3.97
C GLY A 170 6.24 -44.20 -2.56
N ALA A 171 6.05 -42.95 -2.09
CA ALA A 171 6.23 -42.59 -0.69
C ALA A 171 5.13 -43.20 0.21
N THR A 172 5.48 -43.60 1.43
CA THR A 172 4.54 -44.19 2.41
C THR A 172 4.39 -43.35 3.67
N SER A 173 5.45 -42.65 4.06
CA SER A 173 5.49 -41.72 5.17
C SER A 173 6.51 -40.64 4.89
N MET A 174 6.46 -39.56 5.66
CA MET A 174 7.47 -38.51 5.64
C MET A 174 7.85 -38.06 7.04
N THR A 175 9.06 -37.53 7.15
CA THR A 175 9.47 -36.64 8.23
C THR A 175 10.00 -35.34 7.64
N PHE A 176 10.24 -34.36 8.51
CA PHE A 176 10.68 -33.03 8.16
C PHE A 176 11.97 -32.69 8.88
N LEU A 177 12.84 -31.93 8.22
CA LEU A 177 14.11 -31.45 8.74
C LEU A 177 14.18 -29.92 8.61
N HIS A 178 14.26 -29.19 9.73
CA HIS A 178 14.75 -27.81 9.73
C HIS A 178 16.23 -27.82 10.08
N ILE A 179 17.04 -27.52 9.09
CA ILE A 179 18.46 -27.79 9.06
C ILE A 179 19.25 -26.50 9.29
N LEU A 180 20.11 -26.52 10.32
CA LEU A 180 21.19 -25.57 10.50
C LEU A 180 22.47 -26.15 9.85
N HIS A 181 22.95 -25.51 8.79
CA HIS A 181 24.07 -25.98 7.96
C HIS A 181 25.26 -25.00 7.94
N SER A 182 25.35 -24.13 8.94
CA SER A 182 26.44 -23.18 9.13
C SER A 182 26.59 -22.83 10.62
N ALA A 183 27.65 -22.12 11.00
CA ALA A 183 27.78 -21.61 12.37
C ALA A 183 26.66 -20.60 12.69
N GLY A 184 25.98 -20.80 13.80
CA GLY A 184 24.78 -20.06 14.18
C GLY A 184 23.92 -20.83 15.17
N TRP A 185 22.65 -20.42 15.29
CA TRP A 185 21.65 -21.13 16.08
C TRP A 185 20.31 -21.12 15.36
N LEU A 186 19.52 -22.16 15.60
CA LEU A 186 18.17 -22.33 15.09
C LEU A 186 17.26 -22.79 16.23
N GLU A 187 16.11 -22.14 16.37
CA GLU A 187 15.00 -22.60 17.20
C GLU A 187 13.75 -22.83 16.36
N VAL A 188 13.00 -23.87 16.71
CA VAL A 188 11.78 -24.27 16.01
C VAL A 188 10.66 -24.61 16.99
N ASP A 189 9.42 -24.35 16.60
CA ASP A 189 8.22 -24.61 17.38
C ASP A 189 6.94 -24.60 16.51
N ASP A 190 5.80 -24.96 17.10
CA ASP A 190 4.43 -24.78 16.59
C ASP A 190 4.19 -25.31 15.16
N PHE A 191 4.49 -26.58 14.98
CA PHE A 191 4.41 -27.27 13.70
C PHE A 191 2.99 -27.65 13.29
N SER A 192 2.71 -27.69 12.00
CA SER A 192 1.49 -28.23 11.44
C SER A 192 1.76 -28.91 10.10
N LEU A 193 1.27 -30.14 9.95
CA LEU A 193 1.19 -30.85 8.67
C LEU A 193 -0.25 -31.29 8.46
N ALA A 194 -0.86 -30.85 7.36
CA ALA A 194 -2.23 -31.18 7.04
C ALA A 194 -2.40 -31.50 5.56
N SER A 195 -3.37 -32.36 5.25
CA SER A 195 -3.74 -32.70 3.88
C SER A 195 -4.39 -31.51 3.17
N GLY A 196 -4.05 -31.31 1.90
CA GLY A 196 -4.55 -30.23 1.05
C GLY A 196 -3.59 -29.04 0.95
N ASN A 197 -3.93 -28.11 0.05
CA ASN A 197 -3.28 -26.81 -0.02
C ASN A 197 -4.01 -25.83 0.92
N LEU A 198 -3.41 -25.57 2.09
CA LEU A 198 -3.94 -24.64 3.08
C LEU A 198 -3.44 -23.21 2.87
N ASN A 199 -2.50 -23.01 1.95
CA ASN A 199 -2.05 -21.68 1.51
C ASN A 199 -2.93 -21.18 0.36
N GLN A 200 -4.25 -21.29 0.52
CA GLN A 200 -5.24 -20.81 -0.44
C GLN A 200 -6.35 -20.08 0.30
N PHE A 201 -6.95 -19.13 -0.38
CA PHE A 201 -8.18 -18.51 0.10
C PHE A 201 -9.38 -19.42 -0.21
N ALA A 202 -10.51 -19.15 0.44
CA ALA A 202 -11.76 -19.86 0.14
C ALA A 202 -12.22 -19.64 -1.32
N ARG A 203 -11.84 -18.49 -1.89
CA ARG A 203 -12.18 -18.02 -3.24
C ARG A 203 -11.01 -17.19 -3.78
N PRO A 204 -10.77 -17.16 -5.10
CA PRO A 204 -9.81 -16.23 -5.66
C PRO A 204 -10.30 -14.80 -5.45
N MET A 205 -9.38 -13.88 -5.25
CA MET A 205 -9.70 -12.47 -5.09
C MET A 205 -8.70 -11.60 -5.84
N ILE A 206 -9.08 -10.37 -6.12
CA ILE A 206 -8.27 -9.40 -6.85
C ILE A 206 -8.32 -8.01 -6.22
N SER A 207 -7.18 -7.34 -6.19
CA SER A 207 -7.07 -5.93 -5.82
C SER A 207 -6.47 -5.12 -6.94
N TYR A 208 -6.89 -3.86 -7.05
CA TYR A 208 -6.32 -2.88 -7.96
C TYR A 208 -5.63 -1.80 -7.14
N THR A 209 -4.32 -1.67 -7.30
CA THR A 209 -3.52 -0.66 -6.59
C THR A 209 -2.99 0.38 -7.55
N PHE A 210 -3.00 1.64 -7.12
CA PHE A 210 -2.55 2.79 -7.89
C PHE A 210 -1.47 3.53 -7.12
N ASP A 211 -0.28 3.65 -7.71
CA ASP A 211 0.94 4.09 -7.01
C ASP A 211 1.30 5.53 -7.35
N ASP A 212 1.96 6.21 -6.41
CA ASP A 212 2.45 7.60 -6.47
C ASP A 212 1.37 8.69 -6.30
N GLY A 213 0.08 8.35 -6.32
CA GLY A 213 -0.99 9.32 -6.14
C GLY A 213 -1.12 10.32 -7.30
N TRP A 214 -0.86 9.90 -8.53
CA TRP A 214 -1.02 10.76 -9.72
C TRP A 214 -2.47 11.26 -9.87
N LEU A 215 -2.66 12.50 -10.34
CA LEU A 215 -3.97 13.10 -10.61
C LEU A 215 -4.81 12.29 -11.60
N THR A 216 -4.16 11.53 -12.49
CA THR A 216 -4.85 10.64 -13.43
C THR A 216 -5.56 9.48 -12.76
N HIS A 217 -5.18 9.11 -11.53
CA HIS A 217 -5.96 8.19 -10.71
C HIS A 217 -7.36 8.71 -10.43
N TYR A 218 -7.47 9.99 -10.08
CA TYR A 218 -8.75 10.64 -9.81
C TYR A 218 -9.52 10.98 -11.09
N THR A 219 -8.83 11.49 -12.11
CA THR A 219 -9.49 12.00 -13.32
C THR A 219 -9.78 10.95 -14.38
N GLN A 220 -9.02 9.84 -14.42
CA GLN A 220 -9.16 8.78 -15.42
C GLN A 220 -9.57 7.44 -14.78
N ALA A 221 -8.89 7.00 -13.72
CA ALA A 221 -9.12 5.67 -13.15
C ALA A 221 -10.44 5.58 -12.35
N LEU A 222 -10.71 6.56 -11.49
CA LEU A 222 -11.89 6.58 -10.62
C LEU A 222 -13.21 6.41 -11.39
N PRO A 223 -13.51 7.17 -12.47
CA PRO A 223 -14.74 6.97 -13.24
C PRO A 223 -14.90 5.55 -13.82
N ILE A 224 -13.79 4.89 -14.18
CA ILE A 224 -13.80 3.52 -14.70
C ILE A 224 -14.11 2.52 -13.58
N LEU A 225 -13.51 2.69 -12.41
CA LEU A 225 -13.77 1.85 -11.24
C LEU A 225 -15.23 1.99 -10.79
N GLU A 226 -15.75 3.21 -10.70
CA GLU A 226 -17.14 3.48 -10.33
C GLU A 226 -18.12 2.86 -11.32
N ALA A 227 -17.87 3.02 -12.63
CA ALA A 227 -18.69 2.39 -13.67
C ALA A 227 -18.69 0.86 -13.59
N ALA A 228 -17.60 0.26 -13.10
CA ALA A 228 -17.46 -1.17 -12.89
C ALA A 228 -18.00 -1.66 -11.53
N GLY A 229 -18.36 -0.75 -10.61
CA GLY A 229 -18.70 -1.09 -9.23
C GLY A 229 -17.53 -1.65 -8.43
N ALA A 230 -16.29 -1.32 -8.83
CA ALA A 230 -15.06 -1.83 -8.24
C ALA A 230 -14.43 -0.83 -7.27
N THR A 231 -13.77 -1.33 -6.23
CA THR A 231 -12.96 -0.51 -5.32
C THR A 231 -11.47 -0.67 -5.63
N GLY A 232 -10.74 0.43 -5.75
CA GLY A 232 -9.28 0.46 -5.79
C GLY A 232 -8.62 0.83 -4.46
N VAL A 233 -7.29 0.71 -4.43
CA VAL A 233 -6.41 1.16 -3.35
C VAL A 233 -5.43 2.19 -3.93
N PHE A 234 -5.42 3.40 -3.38
CA PHE A 234 -4.58 4.49 -3.87
C PHE A 234 -3.46 4.74 -2.86
N TYR A 235 -2.23 4.46 -3.27
CA TYR A 235 -1.03 4.68 -2.47
C TYR A 235 -0.49 6.07 -2.76
N ILE A 236 -0.54 6.94 -1.74
CA ILE A 236 -0.33 8.37 -1.90
C ILE A 236 0.96 8.82 -1.21
N MET A 237 1.75 9.62 -1.92
CA MET A 237 2.85 10.36 -1.31
C MET A 237 2.30 11.57 -0.55
N SER A 238 2.51 11.63 0.76
CA SER A 238 1.84 12.63 1.58
C SER A 238 2.24 14.07 1.25
N GLN A 239 3.52 14.36 0.97
CA GLN A 239 3.95 15.74 0.72
C GLN A 239 3.54 16.28 -0.66
N PRO A 240 3.73 15.55 -1.77
CA PRO A 240 3.20 15.97 -3.07
C PRO A 240 1.70 16.23 -3.04
N THR A 241 0.93 15.40 -2.31
CA THR A 241 -0.51 15.66 -2.11
C THR A 241 -0.76 16.95 -1.34
N GLN A 242 -0.08 17.21 -0.21
CA GLN A 242 -0.22 18.50 0.49
C GLN A 242 0.09 19.70 -0.42
N GLN A 243 1.12 19.57 -1.26
CA GLN A 243 1.54 20.62 -2.18
C GLN A 243 0.55 20.81 -3.35
N ALA A 244 -0.16 19.77 -3.77
CA ALA A 244 -1.21 19.84 -4.79
C ALA A 244 -2.41 20.73 -4.37
N GLU A 245 -2.60 20.96 -3.07
CA GLU A 245 -3.61 21.90 -2.55
C GLU A 245 -3.10 23.34 -2.37
N SER A 246 -1.79 23.54 -2.25
CA SER A 246 -1.20 24.83 -1.84
C SER A 246 -0.87 25.80 -2.98
N ASN A 247 -1.08 25.41 -4.24
CA ASN A 247 -0.50 26.12 -5.37
C ASN A 247 -1.49 26.94 -6.19
N GLU A 248 -2.75 27.07 -5.76
CA GLU A 248 -3.64 28.07 -6.37
C GLU A 248 -3.24 29.47 -5.93
N LEU A 249 -2.84 30.29 -6.90
CA LEU A 249 -2.32 31.62 -6.62
C LEU A 249 -3.37 32.72 -6.83
N ILE A 250 -4.47 32.41 -7.53
CA ILE A 250 -5.60 33.33 -7.69
C ILE A 250 -6.45 33.29 -6.42
N ALA A 251 -6.69 34.46 -5.82
CA ALA A 251 -7.71 34.57 -4.78
C ALA A 251 -9.12 34.56 -5.40
N ASN A 252 -10.03 33.79 -4.80
CA ASN A 252 -11.41 33.62 -5.26
C ASN A 252 -11.49 33.14 -6.75
N PRO A 253 -10.81 32.04 -7.11
CA PRO A 253 -10.71 31.56 -8.50
C PRO A 253 -12.05 31.16 -9.13
N SER A 254 -13.00 30.71 -8.31
CA SER A 254 -14.36 30.34 -8.72
C SER A 254 -15.34 31.52 -8.74
N LEU A 255 -14.90 32.73 -8.41
CA LEU A 255 -15.74 33.95 -8.38
C LEU A 255 -16.93 33.90 -7.40
N GLU A 256 -17.06 32.89 -6.56
CA GLU A 256 -18.23 32.71 -5.69
C GLU A 256 -18.27 33.72 -4.54
N ASP A 257 -17.13 34.25 -4.09
CA ASP A 257 -17.08 35.26 -3.03
C ASP A 257 -17.35 36.67 -3.60
N ALA A 258 -18.54 37.20 -3.34
CA ALA A 258 -18.93 38.55 -3.75
C ALA A 258 -18.20 39.64 -2.93
N GLY A 259 -17.56 40.59 -3.60
CA GLY A 259 -16.86 41.71 -2.99
C GLY A 259 -17.72 42.95 -2.75
N THR A 260 -17.12 43.99 -2.18
CA THR A 260 -17.78 45.28 -1.96
C THR A 260 -17.79 46.10 -3.26
N GLY A 261 -18.97 46.42 -3.79
CA GLY A 261 -19.12 47.26 -4.99
C GLY A 261 -19.61 46.54 -6.25
N GLY A 262 -20.02 45.28 -6.14
CA GLY A 262 -20.64 44.52 -7.23
C GLY A 262 -19.64 43.79 -8.14
N ASP A 263 -18.40 43.63 -7.69
CA ASP A 263 -17.35 42.81 -8.31
C ASP A 263 -16.93 41.72 -7.29
N PRO A 264 -16.43 40.53 -7.73
CA PRO A 264 -15.96 39.49 -6.82
C PRO A 264 -14.73 39.94 -5.99
N VAL A 265 -14.50 39.32 -4.84
CA VAL A 265 -13.34 39.62 -3.98
C VAL A 265 -12.04 39.42 -4.74
N ASN A 266 -11.19 40.44 -4.82
CA ASN A 266 -9.91 40.46 -5.56
C ASN A 266 -10.04 40.31 -7.10
N TRP A 267 -11.22 40.63 -7.64
CA TRP A 267 -11.47 40.67 -9.08
C TRP A 267 -11.83 42.06 -9.56
N PHE A 268 -11.49 42.32 -10.81
CA PHE A 268 -11.60 43.62 -11.42
C PHE A 268 -12.12 43.49 -12.86
N ARG A 269 -12.81 44.55 -13.28
CA ARG A 269 -13.33 44.74 -14.63
C ARG A 269 -12.68 45.95 -15.25
N GLY A 270 -12.52 45.94 -16.57
CA GLY A 270 -11.83 47.01 -17.26
C GLY A 270 -12.17 47.11 -18.74
N GLY A 271 -11.62 48.13 -19.38
CA GLY A 271 -11.74 48.33 -20.82
C GLY A 271 -11.22 49.69 -21.23
N TRP A 272 -10.74 49.82 -22.46
CA TRP A 272 -10.35 51.11 -23.05
C TRP A 272 -11.00 51.31 -24.42
N GLY A 273 -10.79 52.47 -25.02
CA GLY A 273 -11.30 52.81 -26.35
C GLY A 273 -12.76 53.25 -26.37
N THR A 274 -13.30 53.38 -27.58
CA THR A 274 -14.68 53.85 -27.83
C THR A 274 -15.58 52.65 -28.10
N ASN A 275 -16.24 52.17 -27.06
CA ASN A 275 -17.22 51.10 -27.10
C ASN A 275 -18.28 51.28 -26.00
N THR A 276 -19.47 50.72 -26.21
CA THR A 276 -20.56 50.67 -25.22
C THR A 276 -20.53 49.31 -24.55
N ARG A 277 -19.76 49.20 -23.47
CA ARG A 277 -19.57 47.99 -22.67
C ARG A 277 -20.39 47.98 -21.38
N THR A 278 -20.91 46.82 -21.01
CA THR A 278 -21.61 46.56 -19.75
C THR A 278 -20.98 45.34 -19.08
N HIS A 279 -20.57 45.48 -17.82
CA HIS A 279 -20.08 44.38 -17.00
C HIS A 279 -21.18 43.95 -16.03
N THR A 280 -21.41 42.64 -15.92
CA THR A 280 -22.43 42.06 -15.05
C THR A 280 -21.78 41.00 -14.18
N TYR A 281 -21.93 41.16 -12.87
CA TYR A 281 -21.62 40.14 -11.88
C TYR A 281 -22.65 40.26 -10.73
N PRO A 282 -23.14 39.13 -10.20
CA PRO A 282 -22.96 37.79 -10.74
C PRO A 282 -23.84 37.52 -11.98
N VAL A 283 -23.40 36.60 -12.83
CA VAL A 283 -24.25 35.83 -13.77
C VAL A 283 -24.16 34.34 -13.40
N ALA A 284 -24.86 33.44 -14.08
CA ALA A 284 -24.71 32.00 -13.80
C ALA A 284 -23.31 31.49 -14.19
N GLY A 285 -22.65 30.82 -13.25
CA GLY A 285 -21.37 30.12 -13.44
C GLY A 285 -21.53 28.67 -13.94
N ILE A 286 -20.42 27.94 -14.09
CA ILE A 286 -20.40 26.53 -14.54
C ILE A 286 -20.60 25.55 -13.38
N ASP A 287 -20.08 25.86 -12.19
CA ASP A 287 -20.04 25.00 -11.00
C ASP A 287 -20.72 25.62 -9.77
N GLY A 288 -21.17 26.87 -9.89
CA GLY A 288 -21.78 27.62 -8.79
C GLY A 288 -22.84 28.63 -9.23
N ALA A 289 -23.09 29.61 -8.37
CA ALA A 289 -24.11 30.63 -8.61
C ALA A 289 -23.54 31.85 -9.36
N HIS A 290 -22.22 32.05 -9.39
CA HIS A 290 -21.59 33.31 -9.77
C HIS A 290 -20.49 33.15 -10.83
N GLY A 291 -20.76 33.56 -12.06
CA GLY A 291 -19.78 33.89 -13.09
C GLY A 291 -19.71 35.40 -13.36
N ALA A 292 -18.75 35.83 -14.18
CA ALA A 292 -18.59 37.23 -14.57
C ALA A 292 -18.79 37.42 -16.08
N ARG A 293 -19.64 38.38 -16.48
CA ARG A 293 -19.97 38.65 -17.88
C ARG A 293 -19.60 40.06 -18.30
N VAL A 294 -19.17 40.21 -19.55
CA VAL A 294 -19.04 41.50 -20.23
C VAL A 294 -19.70 41.46 -21.60
N GLU A 295 -20.37 42.55 -21.98
CA GLU A 295 -21.07 42.69 -23.26
C GLU A 295 -20.79 44.05 -23.88
N ILE A 296 -20.52 44.06 -25.19
CA ILE A 296 -20.33 45.26 -25.98
C ILE A 296 -21.48 45.35 -27.00
N THR A 297 -22.21 46.47 -27.01
CA THR A 297 -23.36 46.70 -27.91
C THR A 297 -23.05 47.69 -29.05
N ALA A 298 -21.99 48.48 -28.91
CA ALA A 298 -21.46 49.35 -29.97
C ALA A 298 -19.94 49.40 -29.87
N TYR A 299 -19.23 49.34 -31.01
CA TYR A 299 -17.78 49.22 -31.03
C TYR A 299 -17.14 50.05 -32.15
N THR A 300 -16.16 50.88 -31.79
CA THR A 300 -15.25 51.56 -32.71
C THR A 300 -13.81 51.16 -32.45
N SER A 301 -13.40 51.06 -31.19
CA SER A 301 -12.04 50.67 -30.78
C SER A 301 -11.97 50.18 -29.34
N GLY A 302 -10.85 49.52 -29.01
CA GLY A 302 -10.49 49.12 -27.65
C GLY A 302 -11.04 47.75 -27.26
N ASP A 303 -11.38 47.58 -25.98
CA ASP A 303 -11.78 46.28 -25.43
C ASP A 303 -12.68 46.41 -24.18
N ALA A 304 -13.14 45.26 -23.69
CA ALA A 304 -13.76 45.10 -22.37
C ALA A 304 -13.36 43.73 -21.77
N LYS A 305 -13.04 43.69 -20.46
CA LYS A 305 -12.31 42.56 -19.85
C LYS A 305 -12.64 42.33 -18.37
N TRP A 306 -12.39 41.10 -17.93
CA TRP A 306 -12.30 40.70 -16.52
C TRP A 306 -10.88 40.19 -16.22
N TYR A 307 -10.43 40.40 -14.98
CA TYR A 307 -9.10 40.00 -14.49
C TYR A 307 -9.02 39.97 -12.96
N PHE A 308 -8.09 39.21 -12.41
CA PHE A 308 -7.84 39.09 -10.97
C PHE A 308 -6.74 40.05 -10.50
N GLY A 309 -6.59 40.20 -9.18
CA GLY A 309 -5.49 40.99 -8.60
C GLY A 309 -4.11 40.41 -8.94
N ASP A 310 -3.08 41.26 -8.99
CA ASP A 310 -1.73 40.80 -9.33
C ASP A 310 -1.23 39.72 -8.37
N VAL A 311 -0.74 38.62 -8.96
CA VAL A 311 -0.19 37.46 -8.29
C VAL A 311 1.33 37.52 -8.33
N PRO A 312 2.05 37.41 -7.20
CA PRO A 312 3.51 37.33 -7.18
C PRO A 312 4.02 36.12 -7.98
N VAL A 313 5.05 36.31 -8.81
CA VAL A 313 5.64 35.23 -9.62
C VAL A 313 7.17 35.28 -9.62
N THR A 314 7.79 34.13 -9.88
CA THR A 314 9.26 34.00 -9.94
C THR A 314 9.73 34.04 -11.39
N PRO A 315 10.62 34.97 -11.79
CA PRO A 315 11.20 34.98 -13.13
C PRO A 315 11.91 33.67 -13.50
N GLY A 316 11.62 33.15 -14.69
CA GLY A 316 12.17 31.90 -15.20
C GLY A 316 11.39 30.64 -14.82
N ASP A 317 10.52 30.70 -13.81
CA ASP A 317 9.61 29.59 -13.49
C ASP A 317 8.48 29.50 -14.53
N ASN A 318 7.90 28.31 -14.66
CA ASN A 318 6.72 28.06 -15.49
C ASN A 318 5.46 28.08 -14.62
N TYR A 319 4.36 28.60 -15.13
CA TYR A 319 3.05 28.62 -14.47
C TYR A 319 1.98 28.14 -15.43
N THR A 320 1.00 27.39 -14.94
CA THR A 320 -0.15 26.93 -15.73
C THR A 320 -1.35 27.80 -15.42
N PHE A 321 -1.84 28.51 -16.44
CA PHE A 321 -3.10 29.23 -16.37
C PHE A 321 -4.22 28.40 -16.98
N SER A 322 -5.40 28.42 -16.37
CA SER A 322 -6.64 28.03 -17.04
C SER A 322 -7.85 28.85 -16.62
N ASP A 323 -8.87 28.87 -17.48
CA ASP A 323 -10.19 29.40 -17.16
C ASP A 323 -11.30 28.73 -17.98
N ARG A 324 -12.54 28.83 -17.50
CA ARG A 324 -13.74 28.46 -18.24
C ARG A 324 -14.37 29.71 -18.85
N TYR A 325 -14.84 29.60 -20.09
CA TYR A 325 -15.45 30.72 -20.79
C TYR A 325 -16.59 30.33 -21.75
N GLN A 326 -17.48 31.29 -21.98
CA GLN A 326 -18.46 31.31 -23.06
C GLN A 326 -18.34 32.62 -23.83
N ALA A 327 -18.30 32.58 -25.15
CA ALA A 327 -18.22 33.81 -25.96
C ALA A 327 -19.01 33.71 -27.26
N ASP A 328 -19.66 34.82 -27.64
CA ASP A 328 -20.42 34.92 -28.90
C ASP A 328 -19.56 35.41 -30.08
N ILE A 329 -18.40 35.97 -29.76
CA ILE A 329 -17.39 36.48 -30.70
C ILE A 329 -16.01 35.97 -30.29
N PRO A 330 -14.98 36.10 -31.14
CA PRO A 330 -13.63 35.77 -30.72
C PRO A 330 -13.24 36.57 -29.47
N SER A 331 -12.72 35.88 -28.47
CA SER A 331 -12.17 36.47 -27.25
C SER A 331 -10.65 36.36 -27.25
N GLU A 332 -9.98 37.18 -26.44
CA GLU A 332 -8.53 37.16 -26.31
C GLU A 332 -8.12 36.97 -24.86
N VAL A 333 -7.01 36.24 -24.67
CA VAL A 333 -6.36 36.08 -23.38
C VAL A 333 -5.01 36.76 -23.42
N ILE A 334 -4.80 37.72 -22.51
CA ILE A 334 -3.61 38.58 -22.47
C ILE A 334 -3.04 38.57 -21.05
N THR A 335 -1.74 38.33 -20.90
CA THR A 335 -1.01 38.53 -19.64
C THR A 335 -0.55 39.97 -19.52
N ARG A 336 -0.61 40.51 -18.30
CA ARG A 336 0.12 41.72 -17.90
C ARG A 336 1.12 41.35 -16.82
N TYR A 337 2.40 41.63 -17.07
CA TYR A 337 3.49 41.51 -16.13
C TYR A 337 3.77 42.87 -15.49
N ALA A 338 3.78 42.96 -14.16
CA ALA A 338 4.34 44.08 -13.44
C ALA A 338 5.84 43.83 -13.24
N MET A 339 6.66 44.75 -13.75
CA MET A 339 8.11 44.62 -13.75
C MET A 339 8.70 45.29 -12.50
N THR A 340 9.87 44.83 -12.07
CA THR A 340 10.58 45.38 -10.90
C THR A 340 11.00 46.85 -11.05
N ASP A 341 11.01 47.38 -12.27
CA ASP A 341 11.27 48.80 -12.56
C ASP A 341 10.00 49.68 -12.50
N GLY A 342 8.86 49.11 -12.12
CA GLY A 342 7.57 49.77 -12.02
C GLY A 342 6.82 49.91 -13.35
N THR A 343 7.34 49.36 -14.46
CA THR A 343 6.66 49.33 -15.76
C THR A 343 5.75 48.10 -15.90
N HIS A 344 4.88 48.13 -16.91
CA HIS A 344 4.05 46.98 -17.29
C HIS A 344 4.42 46.46 -18.68
N GLN A 345 4.52 45.15 -18.82
CA GLN A 345 4.64 44.46 -20.10
C GLN A 345 3.39 43.61 -20.37
N TYR A 346 3.03 43.45 -21.64
CA TYR A 346 1.85 42.69 -22.04
C TYR A 346 2.23 41.57 -22.99
N GLY A 347 1.71 40.37 -22.75
CA GLY A 347 1.87 39.19 -23.60
C GLY A 347 0.53 38.74 -24.15
N HIS A 348 0.42 38.58 -25.46
CA HIS A 348 -0.74 37.92 -26.06
C HIS A 348 -0.57 36.40 -25.92
N LEU A 349 -1.52 35.74 -25.25
CA LEU A 349 -1.47 34.29 -25.04
C LEU A 349 -2.23 33.54 -26.13
N ASN A 350 -3.46 33.97 -26.46
CA ASN A 350 -4.24 33.38 -27.54
C ASN A 350 -5.43 34.26 -27.97
N THR A 351 -5.96 33.97 -29.16
CA THR A 351 -7.29 34.38 -29.60
C THR A 351 -8.16 33.13 -29.71
N LEU A 352 -9.25 33.09 -28.95
CA LEU A 352 -10.17 31.96 -28.83
C LEU A 352 -11.38 32.16 -29.74
N ALA A 353 -11.85 31.07 -30.35
CA ALA A 353 -13.04 31.11 -31.19
C ALA A 353 -14.33 31.27 -30.34
N PRO A 354 -15.42 31.81 -30.93
CA PRO A 354 -16.73 31.81 -30.27
C PRO A 354 -17.14 30.40 -29.86
N THR A 355 -17.80 30.27 -28.71
CA THR A 355 -18.22 28.99 -28.16
C THR A 355 -19.68 28.63 -28.47
N ASN A 356 -20.43 29.56 -29.09
CA ASN A 356 -21.86 29.41 -29.38
C ASN A 356 -22.70 29.05 -28.14
N GLY A 357 -22.36 29.63 -26.98
CA GLY A 357 -23.07 29.40 -25.72
C GLY A 357 -22.68 28.12 -24.98
N ALA A 358 -21.70 27.34 -25.46
CA ALA A 358 -21.11 26.25 -24.69
C ALA A 358 -19.99 26.76 -23.77
N TRP A 359 -19.83 26.16 -22.59
CA TRP A 359 -18.66 26.37 -21.74
C TRP A 359 -17.45 25.62 -22.31
N ASN A 360 -16.40 26.35 -22.63
CA ASN A 360 -15.11 25.80 -23.03
C ASN A 360 -14.07 26.05 -21.93
N ILE A 361 -12.97 25.29 -21.95
CA ILE A 361 -11.79 25.53 -21.12
C ILE A 361 -10.66 26.05 -22.01
N TYR A 362 -9.89 27.02 -21.50
CA TYR A 362 -8.61 27.40 -22.05
C TYR A 362 -7.52 27.10 -21.03
N THR A 363 -6.39 26.56 -21.48
CA THR A 363 -5.23 26.24 -20.64
C THR A 363 -3.95 26.67 -21.35
N LYS A 364 -3.01 27.25 -20.61
CA LYS A 364 -1.73 27.73 -21.15
C LYS A 364 -0.61 27.74 -20.12
N ASP A 365 0.51 27.14 -20.50
CA ASP A 365 1.78 27.30 -19.80
C ASP A 365 2.44 28.64 -20.14
N ILE A 366 2.92 29.32 -19.11
CA ILE A 366 3.50 30.66 -19.15
C ILE A 366 4.86 30.63 -18.45
N VAL A 367 5.92 30.84 -19.24
CA VAL A 367 7.27 31.05 -18.70
C VAL A 367 7.41 32.53 -18.33
N ILE A 368 7.73 32.80 -17.06
CA ILE A 368 7.76 34.17 -16.54
C ILE A 368 8.99 34.91 -17.06
N PRO A 369 8.82 36.08 -17.73
CA PRO A 369 9.95 36.88 -18.21
C PRO A 369 10.87 37.37 -17.09
N ALA A 370 12.15 37.54 -17.42
CA ALA A 370 13.14 38.15 -16.52
C ALA A 370 12.68 39.53 -16.03
N GLY A 371 12.82 39.79 -14.72
CA GLY A 371 12.47 41.08 -14.13
C GLY A 371 10.98 41.28 -13.81
N THR A 372 10.15 40.24 -13.92
CA THR A 372 8.75 40.26 -13.47
C THR A 372 8.66 40.13 -11.94
N GLU A 373 7.83 40.94 -11.30
CA GLU A 373 7.50 40.86 -9.87
C GLU A 373 6.17 40.15 -9.64
N SER A 374 5.16 40.48 -10.44
CA SER A 374 3.83 39.89 -10.36
C SER A 374 3.15 39.88 -11.73
N MET A 375 2.06 39.12 -11.86
CA MET A 375 1.26 39.11 -13.08
C MET A 375 -0.24 39.01 -12.82
N THR A 376 -1.01 39.44 -13.80
CA THR A 376 -2.46 39.20 -13.91
C THR A 376 -2.78 38.78 -15.34
N ILE A 377 -3.91 38.09 -15.52
CA ILE A 377 -4.39 37.66 -16.84
C ILE A 377 -5.75 38.27 -17.12
N PHE A 378 -5.91 38.77 -18.34
CA PHE A 378 -7.12 39.39 -18.87
C PHE A 378 -7.78 38.41 -19.82
N HIS A 379 -9.08 38.16 -19.63
CA HIS A 379 -9.91 37.57 -20.67
C HIS A 379 -10.87 38.66 -21.17
N LEU A 380 -10.80 38.95 -22.47
CA LEU A 380 -11.42 40.13 -23.07
C LEU A 380 -12.10 39.85 -24.40
N ILE A 381 -12.95 40.79 -24.80
CA ILE A 381 -13.51 40.89 -26.16
C ILE A 381 -13.25 42.28 -26.76
N ALA A 382 -13.05 42.32 -28.07
CA ALA A 382 -12.75 43.53 -28.85
C ALA A 382 -13.71 43.69 -30.05
N GLY A 383 -15.01 43.58 -29.80
CA GLY A 383 -16.07 43.69 -30.81
C GLY A 383 -17.46 43.61 -30.20
N VAL A 384 -18.51 43.84 -30.99
CA VAL A 384 -19.91 43.70 -30.54
C VAL A 384 -20.21 42.22 -30.28
N GLY A 385 -20.55 41.89 -29.04
CA GLY A 385 -20.75 40.51 -28.58
C GLY A 385 -20.61 40.40 -27.06
N SER A 386 -20.56 39.17 -26.54
CA SER A 386 -20.41 38.94 -25.11
C SER A 386 -19.42 37.84 -24.76
N LEU A 387 -18.89 37.93 -23.53
CA LEU A 387 -17.98 36.97 -22.90
C LEU A 387 -18.43 36.75 -21.46
N THR A 388 -18.61 35.49 -21.07
CA THR A 388 -18.81 35.06 -19.68
C THR A 388 -17.62 34.19 -19.27
N VAL A 389 -17.09 34.37 -18.07
CA VAL A 389 -15.93 33.65 -17.54
C VAL A 389 -16.19 33.13 -16.13
N ASP A 390 -15.51 32.03 -15.79
CA ASP A 390 -15.60 31.35 -14.50
C ASP A 390 -14.40 30.38 -14.30
N GLN A 391 -14.27 29.80 -13.10
CA GLN A 391 -13.28 28.76 -12.74
C GLN A 391 -11.87 29.05 -13.25
N PHE A 392 -11.29 30.16 -12.81
CA PHE A 392 -9.91 30.47 -13.13
C PHE A 392 -8.96 29.62 -12.28
N SER A 393 -7.74 29.41 -12.76
CA SER A 393 -6.67 28.78 -12.01
C SER A 393 -5.34 29.34 -12.48
N LEU A 394 -4.46 29.69 -11.55
CA LEU A 394 -3.06 29.96 -11.85
C LEU A 394 -2.19 29.25 -10.83
N ARG A 395 -1.44 28.28 -11.31
CA ARG A 395 -0.58 27.45 -10.46
C ARG A 395 0.86 27.56 -10.87
N ASP A 396 1.76 27.47 -9.91
CA ASP A 396 3.15 27.25 -10.27
C ASP A 396 3.26 25.88 -10.97
N GLY A 397 4.06 25.80 -12.03
CA GLY A 397 4.24 24.59 -12.84
C GLY A 397 5.10 23.54 -12.13
N LYS A 398 5.18 23.55 -10.79
CA LYS A 398 5.95 22.62 -9.98
C LYS A 398 5.02 21.53 -9.47
N GLU A 399 5.04 20.36 -10.10
CA GLU A 399 4.50 19.05 -9.68
C GLU A 399 3.05 18.95 -9.10
N SER A 400 2.38 20.05 -8.78
CA SER A 400 1.13 20.12 -8.01
C SER A 400 -0.12 19.75 -8.83
N GLU A 401 -0.08 19.88 -10.15
CA GLU A 401 -1.12 19.37 -11.05
C GLU A 401 -0.89 17.90 -11.43
N LEU A 402 0.23 17.30 -11.01
CA LEU A 402 0.53 15.92 -11.32
C LEU A 402 -0.05 14.94 -10.30
N TYR A 403 -0.35 15.39 -9.09
CA TYR A 403 -0.81 14.53 -8.00
C TYR A 403 -2.21 14.89 -7.51
N ILE A 404 -2.88 13.92 -6.92
CA ILE A 404 -4.13 14.14 -6.21
C ILE A 404 -3.89 15.04 -5.00
N ASN A 405 -4.81 15.96 -4.78
CA ASN A 405 -4.83 16.83 -3.61
C ASN A 405 -5.64 16.20 -2.44
N PRO A 406 -5.54 16.74 -1.21
CA PRO A 406 -6.25 16.21 -0.04
C PRO A 406 -7.76 16.08 -0.25
N SER A 407 -8.43 17.08 -0.83
CA SER A 407 -9.87 17.01 -1.11
C SER A 407 -10.24 15.84 -2.04
N GLN A 408 -9.41 15.54 -3.03
CA GLN A 408 -9.56 14.40 -3.93
C GLN A 408 -9.27 13.07 -3.22
N ALA A 409 -8.25 13.02 -2.36
CA ALA A 409 -7.97 11.84 -1.53
C ALA A 409 -9.14 11.52 -0.58
N LEU A 410 -9.74 12.55 0.03
CA LEU A 410 -10.95 12.41 0.85
C LEU A 410 -12.15 11.97 0.01
N ALA A 411 -12.31 12.49 -1.20
CA ALA A 411 -13.37 12.07 -2.12
C ALA A 411 -13.23 10.59 -2.48
N LEU A 412 -12.02 10.13 -2.83
CA LEU A 412 -11.72 8.71 -3.07
C LEU A 412 -12.11 7.84 -1.87
N GLN A 413 -11.71 8.24 -0.66
CA GLN A 413 -12.09 7.49 0.54
C GLN A 413 -13.61 7.45 0.75
N SER A 414 -14.30 8.57 0.51
CA SER A 414 -15.74 8.67 0.73
C SER A 414 -16.58 7.77 -0.19
N THR A 415 -16.02 7.36 -1.34
CA THR A 415 -16.65 6.41 -2.28
C THR A 415 -16.25 4.96 -2.03
N GLY A 416 -15.55 4.68 -0.92
CA GLY A 416 -15.22 3.32 -0.47
C GLY A 416 -13.87 2.80 -0.94
N HIS A 417 -13.05 3.65 -1.56
CA HIS A 417 -11.68 3.28 -1.90
C HIS A 417 -10.76 3.30 -0.67
N GLU A 418 -9.75 2.45 -0.68
CA GLU A 418 -8.72 2.45 0.36
C GLU A 418 -7.63 3.48 0.02
N ILE A 419 -7.18 4.23 1.02
CA ILE A 419 -6.02 5.09 0.93
C ILE A 419 -4.86 4.41 1.68
N GLY A 420 -3.76 4.18 0.97
CA GLY A 420 -2.51 3.69 1.53
C GLY A 420 -1.40 4.74 1.44
N ALA A 421 -0.32 4.54 2.17
CA ALA A 421 0.85 5.44 2.11
C ALA A 421 1.83 5.01 1.02
N HIS A 422 2.43 5.97 0.32
CA HIS A 422 3.58 5.75 -0.56
C HIS A 422 4.79 6.58 -0.11
N THR A 423 5.03 6.53 1.21
CA THR A 423 5.99 7.38 1.95
C THR A 423 5.68 8.88 1.83
N ARG A 424 6.59 9.74 2.29
CA ARG A 424 6.37 11.20 2.26
C ARG A 424 6.78 11.79 0.94
N THR A 425 7.95 11.36 0.46
CA THR A 425 8.66 12.00 -0.65
C THR A 425 9.08 11.02 -1.74
N HIS A 426 8.64 9.76 -1.69
CA HIS A 426 9.07 8.69 -2.60
C HIS A 426 10.54 8.26 -2.45
N ALA A 427 11.15 8.51 -1.28
CA ALA A 427 12.54 8.13 -1.05
C ALA A 427 12.75 6.60 -1.04
N ASP A 428 13.89 6.13 -1.58
CA ASP A 428 14.33 4.74 -1.42
C ASP A 428 14.72 4.50 0.04
N LEU A 429 13.82 3.86 0.78
CA LEU A 429 13.92 3.63 2.22
C LEU A 429 15.16 2.82 2.62
N THR A 430 15.72 2.02 1.72
CA THR A 430 16.87 1.16 2.01
C THR A 430 18.19 1.94 2.09
N THR A 431 18.21 3.16 1.56
CA THR A 431 19.39 4.03 1.49
C THR A 431 19.46 5.04 2.64
N LEU A 432 18.38 5.17 3.41
CA LEU A 432 18.19 6.22 4.43
C LEU A 432 18.78 5.84 5.79
N THR A 433 19.17 6.86 6.56
CA THR A 433 19.45 6.69 7.99
C THR A 433 18.16 6.31 8.75
N PRO A 434 18.25 5.72 9.95
CA PRO A 434 17.06 5.36 10.73
C PRO A 434 16.11 6.55 10.99
N ALA A 435 16.64 7.74 11.24
CA ALA A 435 15.82 8.93 11.48
C ALA A 435 15.08 9.40 10.21
N GLU A 436 15.75 9.39 9.06
CA GLU A 436 15.14 9.75 7.76
C GLU A 436 14.09 8.72 7.34
N ARG A 437 14.38 7.43 7.53
CA ARG A 437 13.43 6.36 7.22
C ARG A 437 12.18 6.42 8.11
N GLN A 438 12.35 6.67 9.41
CA GLN A 438 11.23 6.94 10.32
C GLN A 438 10.43 8.18 9.90
N ASN A 439 11.12 9.24 9.49
CA ASN A 439 10.48 10.44 8.95
C ASN A 439 9.60 10.10 7.75
N GLU A 440 10.07 9.28 6.80
CA GLU A 440 9.29 8.82 5.63
C GLU A 440 8.11 7.90 5.99
N ILE A 441 8.33 6.89 6.83
CA ILE A 441 7.32 5.85 7.12
C ILE A 441 6.25 6.37 8.08
N VAL A 442 6.64 6.90 9.24
CA VAL A 442 5.70 7.39 10.26
C VAL A 442 5.10 8.73 9.86
N GLY A 443 5.92 9.61 9.29
CA GLY A 443 5.47 10.94 8.92
C GLY A 443 4.43 10.91 7.80
N SER A 444 4.54 10.01 6.82
CA SER A 444 3.51 9.86 5.77
C SER A 444 2.17 9.44 6.32
N ARG A 445 2.14 8.45 7.22
CA ARG A 445 0.94 8.04 7.94
C ARG A 445 0.32 9.20 8.71
N THR A 446 1.15 9.93 9.46
CA THR A 446 0.73 11.07 10.28
C THR A 446 0.13 12.19 9.44
N GLU A 447 0.76 12.52 8.32
CA GLU A 447 0.33 13.58 7.40
C GLU A 447 -0.98 13.23 6.69
N LEU A 448 -1.12 11.99 6.19
CA LEU A 448 -2.36 11.54 5.55
C LEU A 448 -3.54 11.52 6.54
N LEU A 449 -3.33 11.06 7.78
CA LEU A 449 -4.35 11.14 8.82
C LEU A 449 -4.70 12.60 9.16
N ALA A 450 -3.72 13.50 9.17
CA ALA A 450 -3.94 14.93 9.41
C ALA A 450 -4.74 15.63 8.30
N MET A 451 -4.74 15.09 7.08
CA MET A 451 -5.62 15.54 5.98
C MET A 451 -7.10 15.16 6.21
N GLY A 452 -7.40 14.31 7.20
CA GLY A 452 -8.75 13.82 7.48
C GLY A 452 -9.07 12.45 6.91
N VAL A 453 -8.09 11.75 6.32
CA VAL A 453 -8.25 10.37 5.88
C VAL A 453 -8.46 9.49 7.12
N GLY A 454 -9.54 8.69 7.13
CA GLY A 454 -10.00 7.97 8.33
C GLY A 454 -9.04 6.91 8.88
N SER A 455 -8.39 6.13 8.02
CA SER A 455 -7.43 5.09 8.41
C SER A 455 -6.37 4.91 7.32
N ILE A 456 -5.13 4.66 7.74
CA ILE A 456 -3.99 4.37 6.86
C ILE A 456 -3.33 3.09 7.40
N GLU A 457 -3.70 1.96 6.81
CA GLU A 457 -3.31 0.62 7.28
C GLU A 457 -2.21 -0.01 6.42
N THR A 458 -2.02 0.46 5.20
CA THR A 458 -1.15 -0.19 4.22
C THR A 458 -0.14 0.79 3.63
N ILE A 459 1.05 0.28 3.30
CA ILE A 459 2.13 1.05 2.65
C ILE A 459 2.65 0.33 1.41
N ALA A 460 2.91 1.07 0.34
CA ALA A 460 3.69 0.57 -0.80
C ALA A 460 5.09 1.16 -0.70
N TYR A 461 6.13 0.34 -0.80
CA TYR A 461 7.51 0.82 -0.71
C TYR A 461 7.95 1.40 -2.06
N PRO A 462 8.46 2.64 -2.12
CA PRO A 462 8.99 3.23 -3.34
C PRO A 462 10.01 2.33 -4.02
N PHE A 463 9.93 2.24 -5.35
CA PHE A 463 10.76 1.35 -6.18
C PHE A 463 10.62 -0.15 -5.85
N GLY A 464 9.70 -0.53 -4.97
CA GLY A 464 9.59 -1.86 -4.37
C GLY A 464 10.75 -2.25 -3.45
N ALA A 465 11.57 -1.28 -3.01
CA ALA A 465 12.78 -1.54 -2.24
C ALA A 465 12.49 -1.64 -0.72
N TYR A 466 12.87 -2.77 -0.11
CA TYR A 466 12.84 -2.95 1.34
C TYR A 466 13.99 -3.84 1.84
N ASN A 467 14.24 -3.77 3.14
CA ASN A 467 15.14 -4.66 3.89
C ASN A 467 14.57 -4.85 5.31
N ASP A 468 15.22 -5.68 6.14
CA ASP A 468 14.72 -5.99 7.49
C ASP A 468 14.45 -4.74 8.35
N ALA A 469 15.27 -3.70 8.21
CA ALA A 469 15.08 -2.45 8.94
C ALA A 469 13.84 -1.67 8.46
N VAL A 470 13.56 -1.67 7.15
CA VAL A 470 12.33 -1.08 6.58
C VAL A 470 11.10 -1.83 7.07
N LEU A 471 11.15 -3.17 7.08
CA LEU A 471 10.03 -4.00 7.53
C LEU A 471 9.75 -3.81 9.03
N ALA A 472 10.79 -3.77 9.86
CA ALA A 472 10.67 -3.51 11.29
C ALA A 472 10.10 -2.10 11.58
N ASP A 473 10.57 -1.08 10.88
CA ASP A 473 10.06 0.28 11.05
C ASP A 473 8.61 0.43 10.57
N THR A 474 8.22 -0.28 9.50
CA THR A 474 6.84 -0.34 9.00
C THR A 474 5.90 -0.96 10.04
N GLN A 475 6.31 -2.07 10.65
CA GLN A 475 5.58 -2.71 11.74
C GLN A 475 5.45 -1.79 12.96
N ALA A 476 6.55 -1.18 13.37
CA ALA A 476 6.59 -0.28 14.52
C ALA A 476 5.74 0.99 14.30
N ALA A 477 5.60 1.45 13.06
CA ALA A 477 4.75 2.57 12.67
C ALA A 477 3.25 2.26 12.73
N GLY A 478 2.89 0.98 12.90
CA GLY A 478 1.50 0.54 13.03
C GLY A 478 0.79 0.31 11.69
N TYR A 479 1.52 0.14 10.59
CA TYR A 479 0.94 -0.38 9.36
C TYR A 479 0.59 -1.86 9.54
N ALA A 480 -0.57 -2.29 9.04
CA ALA A 480 -1.02 -3.67 9.05
C ALA A 480 -0.31 -4.54 8.01
N ALA A 481 0.13 -3.93 6.90
CA ALA A 481 0.77 -4.58 5.77
C ALA A 481 1.61 -3.61 4.92
N GLY A 482 2.46 -4.19 4.09
CA GLY A 482 3.28 -3.49 3.12
C GLY A 482 3.51 -4.31 1.86
N ARG A 483 3.85 -3.65 0.75
CA ARG A 483 4.14 -4.33 -0.51
C ARG A 483 5.31 -3.72 -1.27
N GLY A 484 6.01 -4.59 -1.99
CA GLY A 484 7.02 -4.21 -2.98
C GLY A 484 6.45 -4.28 -4.40
N VAL A 485 7.32 -4.65 -5.35
CA VAL A 485 6.98 -4.87 -6.76
C VAL A 485 7.30 -6.28 -7.24
N GLU A 486 7.62 -7.19 -6.31
CA GLU A 486 7.89 -8.58 -6.63
C GLU A 486 6.71 -9.23 -7.33
N ARG A 487 7.00 -9.88 -8.46
CA ARG A 487 5.96 -10.50 -9.27
C ARG A 487 5.39 -11.73 -8.60
N GLY A 488 4.06 -11.82 -8.52
CA GLY A 488 3.37 -13.05 -8.13
C GLY A 488 2.01 -12.85 -7.50
N ASN A 489 1.39 -13.99 -7.18
CA ASN A 489 0.16 -14.06 -6.40
C ASN A 489 0.46 -14.17 -4.91
N ASN A 490 -0.54 -13.81 -4.10
CA ASN A 490 -0.51 -13.92 -2.65
C ASN A 490 -1.42 -15.05 -2.19
N THR A 491 -1.08 -15.63 -1.05
CA THR A 491 -1.79 -16.72 -0.37
C THR A 491 -2.04 -16.33 1.08
N THR A 492 -2.84 -17.10 1.82
CA THR A 492 -3.03 -16.93 3.26
C THR A 492 -1.71 -16.96 4.05
N GLY A 493 -0.71 -17.72 3.57
CA GLY A 493 0.63 -17.79 4.15
C GLY A 493 1.63 -16.75 3.64
N THR A 494 1.25 -15.82 2.77
CA THR A 494 2.19 -14.80 2.26
C THR A 494 2.54 -13.79 3.37
N ASN A 495 3.80 -13.36 3.44
CA ASN A 495 4.17 -12.31 4.38
C ASN A 495 3.48 -11.00 4.00
N LYS A 496 2.58 -10.54 4.88
CA LYS A 496 1.78 -9.32 4.69
C LYS A 496 2.59 -8.03 4.57
N TYR A 497 3.87 -8.02 4.94
CA TYR A 497 4.74 -6.85 4.77
C TYR A 497 5.55 -6.88 3.48
N THR A 498 5.41 -7.93 2.68
CA THR A 498 6.07 -8.11 1.39
C THR A 498 5.08 -8.70 0.39
N LEU A 499 3.86 -8.16 0.34
CA LEU A 499 2.85 -8.61 -0.62
C LEU A 499 3.38 -8.42 -2.05
N ARG A 500 3.03 -9.37 -2.92
CA ARG A 500 3.45 -9.45 -4.31
C ARG A 500 2.39 -8.87 -5.23
N VAL A 501 2.80 -8.42 -6.41
CA VAL A 501 1.92 -7.78 -7.39
C VAL A 501 2.16 -8.33 -8.80
N GLN A 502 1.26 -8.03 -9.73
CA GLN A 502 1.56 -8.02 -11.15
C GLN A 502 1.49 -6.56 -11.63
N GLN A 503 2.62 -6.04 -12.09
CA GLN A 503 2.68 -4.68 -12.61
C GLN A 503 2.03 -4.61 -13.99
N VAL A 504 1.04 -3.72 -14.11
CA VAL A 504 0.41 -3.38 -15.39
C VAL A 504 1.13 -2.16 -15.95
N ALA A 505 2.03 -2.41 -16.90
CA ALA A 505 2.83 -1.40 -17.57
C ALA A 505 2.29 -1.15 -18.99
N ARG A 506 2.89 -0.20 -19.72
CA ARG A 506 2.47 0.18 -21.08
C ARG A 506 2.43 -1.00 -22.06
N THR A 507 3.31 -1.97 -21.86
CA THR A 507 3.45 -3.16 -22.70
C THR A 507 2.59 -4.34 -22.27
N THR A 508 1.90 -4.25 -21.13
CA THR A 508 1.05 -5.33 -20.62
C THR A 508 -0.18 -5.47 -21.53
N THR A 509 -0.44 -6.69 -21.96
CA THR A 509 -1.57 -7.01 -22.85
C THR A 509 -2.71 -7.67 -22.09
N MET A 510 -3.92 -7.68 -22.66
CA MET A 510 -5.03 -8.45 -22.10
C MET A 510 -4.74 -9.95 -22.01
N ALA A 511 -3.86 -10.52 -22.85
CA ALA A 511 -3.47 -11.92 -22.75
C ALA A 511 -2.65 -12.18 -21.46
N ASP A 512 -1.78 -11.24 -21.07
CA ASP A 512 -1.04 -11.31 -19.80
C ASP A 512 -2.00 -11.25 -18.61
N ILE A 513 -2.94 -10.30 -18.63
CA ILE A 513 -3.98 -10.15 -17.59
C ILE A 513 -4.81 -11.43 -17.45
N GLN A 514 -5.28 -11.99 -18.57
CA GLN A 514 -6.06 -13.23 -18.59
C GLN A 514 -5.27 -14.40 -18.01
N GLY A 515 -3.97 -14.48 -18.30
CA GLY A 515 -3.07 -15.48 -17.73
C GLY A 515 -2.96 -15.35 -16.21
N TRP A 516 -2.72 -14.15 -15.69
CA TRP A 516 -2.61 -13.90 -14.25
C TRP A 516 -3.91 -14.18 -13.51
N VAL A 517 -5.04 -13.77 -14.08
CA VAL A 517 -6.37 -14.04 -13.52
C VAL A 517 -6.67 -15.54 -13.52
N THR A 518 -6.33 -16.26 -14.59
CA THR A 518 -6.51 -17.73 -14.65
C THR A 518 -5.68 -18.44 -13.60
N ASP A 519 -4.43 -18.00 -13.38
CA ASP A 519 -3.56 -18.53 -12.34
C ASP A 519 -4.14 -18.28 -10.93
N ALA A 520 -4.65 -17.07 -10.67
CA ALA A 520 -5.28 -16.74 -9.41
C ALA A 520 -6.53 -17.59 -9.14
N ILE A 521 -7.38 -17.79 -10.15
CA ILE A 521 -8.57 -18.66 -10.06
C ILE A 521 -8.15 -20.11 -9.76
N SER A 522 -7.17 -20.63 -10.50
CA SER A 522 -6.77 -22.04 -10.40
C SER A 522 -6.17 -22.37 -9.03
N ASN A 523 -5.60 -21.38 -8.35
CA ASN A 523 -4.93 -21.54 -7.07
C ASN A 523 -5.71 -20.92 -5.90
N ASN A 524 -6.93 -20.43 -6.10
CA ASN A 524 -7.67 -19.62 -5.12
C ASN A 524 -6.77 -18.59 -4.42
N ALA A 525 -6.00 -17.86 -5.23
CA ALA A 525 -5.00 -16.93 -4.75
C ALA A 525 -5.50 -15.49 -4.80
N TRP A 526 -4.77 -14.59 -4.14
CA TRP A 526 -5.01 -13.17 -4.18
C TRP A 526 -4.05 -12.49 -5.17
N LEU A 527 -4.62 -12.03 -6.29
CA LEU A 527 -3.92 -11.27 -7.31
C LEU A 527 -3.99 -9.77 -7.00
N ILE A 528 -2.85 -9.09 -7.00
CA ILE A 528 -2.81 -7.63 -6.87
C ILE A 528 -2.31 -7.08 -8.21
N LEU A 529 -3.16 -6.36 -8.95
CA LEU A 529 -2.76 -5.63 -10.15
C LEU A 529 -2.33 -4.22 -9.76
N MET A 530 -1.07 -3.89 -10.02
CA MET A 530 -0.49 -2.60 -9.66
C MET A 530 -0.32 -1.72 -10.89
N PHE A 531 -0.87 -0.51 -10.82
CA PHE A 531 -0.84 0.51 -11.84
C PHE A 531 -0.06 1.72 -11.33
N HIS A 532 0.73 2.36 -12.19
CA HIS A 532 1.21 3.71 -11.92
C HIS A 532 0.19 4.71 -12.51
N GLN A 533 0.61 5.50 -13.49
CA GLN A 533 -0.20 6.55 -14.12
C GLN A 533 -1.17 5.96 -15.16
N ILE A 534 -2.43 6.43 -15.16
CA ILE A 534 -3.45 6.04 -16.14
C ILE A 534 -3.58 7.14 -17.20
N ASP A 535 -2.89 6.99 -18.33
CA ASP A 535 -2.76 8.05 -19.34
C ASP A 535 -2.48 7.49 -20.75
N HIS A 536 -2.42 8.38 -21.73
CA HIS A 536 -2.06 8.07 -23.11
C HIS A 536 -0.61 8.46 -23.46
N ASP A 537 0.25 8.77 -22.49
CA ASP A 537 1.62 9.20 -22.77
C ASP A 537 2.47 8.00 -23.22
N PRO A 538 2.87 7.90 -24.50
CA PRO A 538 3.66 6.79 -24.99
C PRO A 538 5.09 6.78 -24.43
N ALA A 539 5.59 7.90 -23.89
CA ALA A 539 6.91 7.98 -23.27
C ALA A 539 6.92 7.38 -21.85
N ASN A 540 5.77 7.37 -21.17
CA ASN A 540 5.63 6.75 -19.87
C ASN A 540 5.49 5.23 -20.03
N THR A 541 6.59 4.50 -19.80
CA THR A 541 6.63 3.05 -19.91
C THR A 541 5.95 2.32 -18.76
N PHE A 542 5.77 2.99 -17.62
CA PHE A 542 5.18 2.40 -16.41
C PHE A 542 3.68 2.67 -16.29
N GLY A 543 3.16 3.67 -17.00
CA GLY A 543 1.73 3.94 -17.12
C GLY A 543 1.02 3.00 -18.11
N ASN A 544 -0.30 3.06 -18.12
CA ASN A 544 -1.16 2.32 -19.04
C ASN A 544 -2.39 3.15 -19.42
N SER A 545 -3.10 2.74 -20.46
CA SER A 545 -4.23 3.53 -20.96
C SER A 545 -5.53 3.29 -20.18
N PRO A 546 -6.44 4.30 -20.13
CA PRO A 546 -7.80 4.13 -19.61
C PRO A 546 -8.56 2.97 -20.28
N GLU A 547 -8.35 2.74 -21.58
CA GLU A 547 -9.03 1.69 -22.32
C GLU A 547 -8.62 0.30 -21.84
N LEU A 548 -7.32 0.07 -21.59
CA LEU A 548 -6.86 -1.19 -21.03
C LEU A 548 -7.45 -1.42 -19.63
N LEU A 549 -7.48 -0.39 -18.78
CA LEU A 549 -8.10 -0.50 -17.46
C LEU A 549 -9.58 -0.89 -17.57
N GLN A 550 -10.31 -0.28 -18.49
CA GLN A 550 -11.72 -0.60 -18.74
C GLN A 550 -11.91 -2.05 -19.24
N GLU A 551 -11.05 -2.54 -20.13
CA GLU A 551 -11.06 -3.93 -20.58
C GLU A 551 -10.76 -4.92 -19.45
N ILE A 552 -9.81 -4.59 -18.56
CA ILE A 552 -9.51 -5.39 -17.36
C ILE A 552 -10.74 -5.47 -16.45
N MET A 553 -11.38 -4.34 -16.16
CA MET A 553 -12.58 -4.30 -15.29
C MET A 553 -13.72 -5.14 -15.87
N ALA A 554 -13.98 -5.00 -17.18
CA ALA A 554 -15.01 -5.78 -17.86
C ALA A 554 -14.73 -7.29 -17.79
N TYR A 555 -13.47 -7.69 -17.99
CA TYR A 555 -13.06 -9.09 -17.94
C TYR A 555 -13.18 -9.68 -16.52
N VAL A 556 -12.70 -8.98 -15.50
CA VAL A 556 -12.75 -9.45 -14.11
C VAL A 556 -14.19 -9.55 -13.61
N ASN A 557 -15.04 -8.57 -13.92
CA ASN A 557 -16.46 -8.62 -13.59
C ASN A 557 -17.15 -9.84 -14.24
N ALA A 558 -16.78 -10.17 -15.48
CA ALA A 558 -17.30 -11.36 -16.15
C ALA A 558 -16.77 -12.68 -15.54
N ALA A 559 -15.56 -12.67 -14.98
CA ALA A 559 -14.95 -13.83 -14.32
C ALA A 559 -15.52 -14.09 -12.91
N ASN A 560 -16.31 -13.16 -12.34
CA ASN A 560 -16.95 -13.29 -11.02
C ASN A 560 -15.95 -13.61 -9.90
N ILE A 561 -14.83 -12.87 -9.90
CA ILE A 561 -13.78 -12.90 -8.87
C ILE A 561 -14.09 -11.81 -7.83
N ASP A 562 -13.84 -12.09 -6.56
CA ASP A 562 -14.08 -11.12 -5.50
C ASP A 562 -13.08 -9.96 -5.61
N ILE A 563 -13.58 -8.74 -5.84
CA ILE A 563 -12.77 -7.53 -5.82
C ILE A 563 -12.68 -7.05 -4.38
N VAL A 564 -11.46 -6.93 -3.85
CA VAL A 564 -11.21 -6.52 -2.47
C VAL A 564 -10.15 -5.44 -2.40
N THR A 565 -10.24 -4.56 -1.40
CA THR A 565 -9.11 -3.70 -1.03
C THR A 565 -8.01 -4.51 -0.32
N ILE A 566 -6.84 -3.90 -0.11
CA ILE A 566 -5.72 -4.58 0.56
C ILE A 566 -6.10 -4.93 2.00
N THR A 567 -6.70 -3.99 2.73
CA THR A 567 -7.17 -4.21 4.10
C THR A 567 -8.22 -5.32 4.18
N GLN A 568 -9.13 -5.42 3.19
CA GLN A 568 -10.11 -6.50 3.12
C GLN A 568 -9.45 -7.85 2.81
N GLY A 569 -8.49 -7.90 1.88
CA GLY A 569 -7.72 -9.11 1.58
C GLY A 569 -6.93 -9.62 2.79
N LEU A 570 -6.31 -8.73 3.56
CA LEU A 570 -5.60 -9.07 4.80
C LEU A 570 -6.51 -9.69 5.85
N ALA A 571 -7.76 -9.23 5.97
CA ALA A 571 -8.72 -9.82 6.90
C ALA A 571 -9.02 -11.30 6.57
N LEU A 572 -8.86 -11.69 5.30
CA LEU A 572 -9.02 -13.06 4.82
C LEU A 572 -7.75 -13.91 4.95
N MET A 573 -6.58 -13.32 5.21
CA MET A 573 -5.34 -14.05 5.51
C MET A 573 -5.31 -14.58 6.94
N ASN A 574 -6.05 -13.95 7.85
CA ASN A 574 -6.09 -14.28 9.28
C ASN A 574 -7.24 -15.26 9.64
N LEU A 575 -7.74 -16.04 8.68
CA LEU A 575 -8.82 -17.01 8.87
C LEU A 575 -8.31 -18.44 9.04
#